data_AF-A0A5N5NS49-F1
#
_entry.id   AF-A0A5N5NS49-F1
#
_cell.length_a   1.000
_cell.length_b   1.000
_cell.length_c   1.000
_cell.angle_alpha   90.00
_cell.angle_beta   90.00
_cell.angle_gamma   90.00
#
_symmetry.space_group_name_H-M   'P 1'
#
loop_
_entity.id
_entity.type
_entity.pdbx_description
1 polymer ?
#
loop_
_entity_poly.entity_id
_entity_poly.type
_entity_poly.pdbx_seq_one_letter_code
_entity_poly.pdbx_strand_id
1 'polypeptide(L)'
;MGELVDDYPKTCVTDALISPEDLSESNIVGTPNGPSRLALRKDAFWPNGKKLKVRFLNGTPFLQDKVKYYAQTWEKYANIDFQFVPSGDAEIRISFKWNGDGGSWSYLGTDNLHIAKDKPTMNYGWFDENTRDEEFSRTVTHEFGHALGCIHEHQSPAGSIRWNEARVIADSKKSNGWDEAQTRQQIINKYQAAQTTNSEFDRNSIMCYFFPAEWTTDGQGTPTNRVLSDKDKEFIGKMYPFQTRNSGKFRIQETREWYPPVALNSRVIQFSPAYLEAPKLVLGLNEVDMDCKANIRIKVHTDAIEKRSGQDFKLNIDSWSDSSLYGGGATWLEFAASENDFQVGEFDTLTQRTIDQVPQADAQGVRRDVKTFTFPPGTYSQPPNVVVWLKALDLAKGANWRVRALARNVTADKFELSIESWSDTRLFSAAASWVAYPKGKEGVYSGVVNSLDYRTWYPPSQDNGGKVRFPKAYDKEPKVFAAINYLDMDSARNLRVKGFVDTVDNGGFAWHANTWGDSVLYSGGLNWISFG
;
A
#
# COMPACT_ATOMS: atom_id res chain seq x y z
N MET A 1 33.17 51.65 9.78
CA MET A 1 31.78 51.76 9.30
C MET A 1 31.60 50.72 8.21
N GLY A 2 30.61 49.86 8.40
CA GLY A 2 30.31 48.67 7.62
C GLY A 2 29.29 47.90 8.45
N GLU A 3 28.09 48.47 8.56
CA GLU A 3 27.00 47.94 9.37
C GLU A 3 26.58 46.56 8.87
N LEU A 4 26.37 45.66 9.83
CA LEU A 4 25.75 44.35 9.67
C LEU A 4 24.34 44.54 9.10
N VAL A 5 24.16 44.20 7.83
CA VAL A 5 22.84 44.21 7.17
C VAL A 5 22.12 42.89 7.48
N ASP A 6 21.02 43.00 8.23
CA ASP A 6 19.90 42.08 8.45
C ASP A 6 20.19 40.59 8.72
N ASP A 7 20.26 40.23 10.00
CA ASP A 7 20.19 38.84 10.50
C ASP A 7 18.84 38.56 11.20
N TYR A 8 17.74 39.01 10.57
CA TYR A 8 16.39 38.64 11.01
C TYR A 8 16.00 37.27 10.46
N PRO A 9 15.32 36.41 11.24
CA PRO A 9 14.91 35.09 10.77
C PRO A 9 13.99 35.24 9.55
N LYS A 10 14.42 34.69 8.40
CA LYS A 10 13.55 34.54 7.23
C LYS A 10 12.48 33.50 7.57
N THR A 11 11.31 33.99 7.99
CA THR A 11 10.14 33.18 8.31
C THR A 11 9.35 32.87 7.04
N CYS A 12 8.94 31.61 6.88
CA CYS A 12 7.89 31.26 5.93
C CYS A 12 6.55 31.80 6.47
N VAL A 13 5.59 32.05 5.58
CA VAL A 13 4.23 32.47 5.95
C VAL A 13 3.29 31.36 5.56
N THR A 14 2.38 30.93 6.44
CA THR A 14 1.28 30.07 5.98
C THR A 14 0.09 30.96 5.61
N ASP A 15 -0.15 31.13 4.31
CA ASP A 15 -1.36 31.82 3.79
C ASP A 15 -2.64 30.94 3.91
N ALA A 16 -2.54 29.78 4.56
CA ALA A 16 -3.36 28.61 4.26
C ALA A 16 -4.19 28.09 5.44
N LEU A 17 -4.86 28.97 6.18
CA LEU A 17 -6.04 28.54 6.93
C LEU A 17 -7.26 29.16 6.25
N ILE A 18 -7.82 28.43 5.27
CA ILE A 18 -9.23 28.60 4.93
C ILE A 18 -10.00 28.38 6.24
N SER A 19 -10.85 29.34 6.62
CA SER A 19 -11.67 29.24 7.83
C SER A 19 -12.44 27.90 7.81
N PRO A 20 -12.54 27.16 8.94
CA PRO A 20 -13.23 25.87 9.01
C PRO A 20 -14.66 25.89 8.47
N GLU A 21 -15.27 27.07 8.46
CA GLU A 21 -16.64 27.37 8.07
C GLU A 21 -16.84 27.41 6.54
N ASP A 22 -15.74 27.55 5.77
CA ASP A 22 -15.75 27.64 4.30
C ASP A 22 -15.33 26.31 3.63
N LEU A 23 -15.16 25.24 4.41
CA LEU A 23 -14.77 23.91 3.92
C LEU A 23 -16.01 23.10 3.51
N SER A 24 -15.96 22.45 2.35
CA SER A 24 -16.95 21.43 2.00
C SER A 24 -16.86 20.25 2.97
N GLU A 25 -17.98 19.62 3.30
CA GLU A 25 -17.99 18.41 4.13
C GLU A 25 -17.02 17.36 3.57
N SER A 26 -16.10 16.93 4.43
CA SER A 26 -15.17 15.85 4.14
C SER A 26 -15.94 14.60 3.72
N ASN A 27 -15.54 14.00 2.60
CA ASN A 27 -15.99 12.69 2.14
C ASN A 27 -15.44 11.52 3.00
N ILE A 28 -14.97 11.81 4.22
CA ILE A 28 -14.68 10.83 5.27
C ILE A 28 -15.95 10.61 6.09
N VAL A 29 -16.61 9.47 5.88
CA VAL A 29 -17.81 9.05 6.63
C VAL A 29 -17.45 8.82 8.10
N GLY A 30 -17.92 9.68 8.99
CA GLY A 30 -17.78 9.50 10.44
C GLY A 30 -18.78 8.47 10.97
N THR A 31 -18.32 7.39 11.60
CA THR A 31 -19.20 6.46 12.34
C THR A 31 -19.30 6.81 13.83
N PRO A 32 -20.43 6.53 14.51
CA PRO A 32 -20.72 7.07 15.86
C PRO A 32 -19.94 6.47 17.05
N ASN A 33 -19.09 5.45 16.87
CA ASN A 33 -18.45 4.74 18.01
C ASN A 33 -16.99 4.28 17.76
N GLY A 34 -16.16 5.10 17.11
CA GLY A 34 -14.70 4.89 17.02
C GLY A 34 -13.93 5.69 18.09
N PRO A 35 -12.73 5.25 18.54
CA PRO A 35 -11.95 5.95 19.56
C PRO A 35 -11.58 7.38 19.14
N SER A 36 -11.55 8.24 20.15
CA SER A 36 -11.59 9.70 20.10
C SER A 36 -10.69 10.37 19.06
N ARG A 37 -11.30 11.35 18.37
CA ARG A 37 -10.78 12.20 17.29
C ARG A 37 -9.42 12.83 17.64
N LEU A 38 -8.45 12.68 16.73
CA LEU A 38 -7.06 13.11 16.84
C LEU A 38 -6.79 14.43 16.07
N ALA A 39 -5.95 15.26 16.67
CA ALA A 39 -5.47 16.58 16.20
C ALA A 39 -4.52 16.55 14.97
N LEU A 40 -5.05 16.20 13.80
CA LEU A 40 -4.44 16.43 12.48
C LEU A 40 -5.55 16.96 11.55
N ARG A 41 -5.28 17.96 10.69
CA ARG A 41 -6.13 18.26 9.51
C ARG A 41 -6.01 17.08 8.55
N LYS A 42 -6.64 15.95 8.88
CA LYS A 42 -6.56 14.69 8.10
C LYS A 42 -7.07 14.87 6.68
N ASP A 43 -8.02 15.77 6.49
CA ASP A 43 -8.58 16.20 5.22
C ASP A 43 -7.56 16.93 4.32
N ALA A 44 -6.45 17.45 4.89
CA ALA A 44 -5.39 18.07 4.10
C ALA A 44 -4.47 17.06 3.40
N PHE A 45 -4.35 15.81 3.87
CA PHE A 45 -3.42 14.86 3.24
C PHE A 45 -3.96 14.33 1.90
N TRP A 46 -3.06 14.09 0.96
CA TRP A 46 -3.40 13.49 -0.34
C TRP A 46 -3.72 12.00 -0.20
N PRO A 47 -4.44 11.40 -1.16
CA PRO A 47 -4.54 9.94 -1.26
C PRO A 47 -3.15 9.29 -1.35
N ASN A 48 -2.91 8.23 -0.58
CA ASN A 48 -1.64 7.50 -0.63
C ASN A 48 -1.35 6.94 -2.04
N GLY A 49 -0.10 7.03 -2.49
CA GLY A 49 0.35 6.63 -3.84
C GLY A 49 -0.02 7.63 -4.95
N LYS A 50 -0.55 8.81 -4.60
CA LYS A 50 -0.97 9.82 -5.57
C LYS A 50 0.22 10.38 -6.34
N LYS A 51 0.04 10.42 -7.67
CA LYS A 51 0.87 11.18 -8.61
C LYS A 51 0.39 12.63 -8.64
N LEU A 52 1.14 13.54 -8.02
CA LEU A 52 0.84 14.95 -7.90
C LEU A 52 1.50 15.70 -9.05
N LYS A 53 0.72 16.38 -9.89
CA LYS A 53 1.30 17.22 -10.93
C LYS A 53 1.81 18.51 -10.31
N VAL A 54 3.04 18.84 -10.64
CA VAL A 54 3.72 20.05 -10.20
C VAL A 54 4.09 20.86 -11.44
N ARG A 55 3.79 22.16 -11.46
CA ARG A 55 4.22 23.05 -12.54
C ARG A 55 4.88 24.32 -12.00
N PHE A 56 5.87 24.82 -12.73
CA PHE A 56 6.47 26.12 -12.47
C PHE A 56 5.77 27.20 -13.29
N LEU A 57 5.39 28.30 -12.65
CA LEU A 57 4.77 29.46 -13.31
C LEU A 57 5.83 30.43 -13.85
N ASN A 58 7.01 30.45 -13.23
CA ASN A 58 8.17 31.23 -13.63
C ASN A 58 9.46 30.60 -13.05
N GLY A 59 10.57 31.35 -13.05
CA GLY A 59 11.87 30.90 -12.54
C GLY A 59 12.77 30.34 -13.63
N THR A 60 14.09 30.46 -13.42
CA THR A 60 15.10 29.94 -14.35
C THR A 60 15.16 28.41 -14.28
N PRO A 61 15.68 27.74 -15.32
CA PRO A 61 15.90 26.29 -15.29
C PRO A 61 16.71 25.83 -14.07
N PHE A 62 17.74 26.60 -13.68
CA PHE A 62 18.54 26.30 -12.49
C PHE A 62 17.70 26.24 -11.22
N LEU A 63 16.88 27.26 -10.96
CA LEU A 63 15.99 27.29 -9.80
C LEU A 63 14.98 26.15 -9.82
N GLN A 64 14.37 25.90 -10.98
CA GLN A 64 13.41 24.82 -11.14
C GLN A 64 14.05 23.46 -10.85
N ASP A 65 15.26 23.21 -11.34
CA ASP A 65 15.96 21.94 -11.14
C ASP A 65 16.39 21.74 -9.69
N LYS A 66 16.78 22.81 -8.98
CA LYS A 66 17.02 22.75 -7.52
C LYS A 66 15.74 22.42 -6.75
N VAL A 67 14.61 23.04 -7.08
CA VAL A 67 13.32 22.74 -6.44
C VAL A 67 12.89 21.30 -6.70
N LYS A 68 12.98 20.81 -7.95
CA LYS A 68 12.69 19.39 -8.28
C LYS A 68 13.51 18.45 -7.40
N TYR A 69 14.83 18.66 -7.36
CA TYR A 69 15.75 17.79 -6.64
C TYR A 69 15.41 17.66 -5.15
N TYR A 70 15.17 18.77 -4.45
CA TYR A 70 14.89 18.72 -3.02
C TYR A 70 13.46 18.32 -2.68
N ALA A 71 12.47 18.66 -3.51
CA ALA A 71 11.09 18.20 -3.36
C ALA A 71 11.00 16.67 -3.33
N GLN A 72 11.72 16.00 -4.23
CA GLN A 72 11.78 14.54 -4.34
C GLN A 72 12.46 13.85 -3.15
N THR A 73 13.01 14.61 -2.17
CA THR A 73 13.48 14.02 -0.91
C THR A 73 12.34 13.34 -0.15
N TRP A 74 11.13 13.88 -0.22
CA TRP A 74 9.95 13.29 0.42
C TRP A 74 9.57 11.94 -0.19
N GLU A 75 9.73 11.75 -1.51
CA GLU A 75 9.40 10.50 -2.24
C GLU A 75 10.23 9.28 -1.79
N LYS A 76 11.27 9.49 -0.97
CA LYS A 76 12.05 8.40 -0.36
C LYS A 76 11.37 7.82 0.89
N TYR A 77 10.48 8.60 1.51
CA TYR A 77 9.85 8.31 2.80
C TYR A 77 8.33 8.32 2.74
N ALA A 78 7.76 8.97 1.72
CA ALA A 78 6.35 9.09 1.44
C ALA A 78 6.03 8.44 0.09
N ASN A 79 5.01 7.58 0.06
CA ASN A 79 4.45 7.02 -1.15
C ASN A 79 3.61 8.07 -1.90
N ILE A 80 4.29 9.04 -2.49
CA ILE A 80 3.80 10.11 -3.37
C ILE A 80 4.80 10.23 -4.53
N ASP A 81 4.32 10.68 -5.69
CA ASP A 81 5.15 10.90 -6.90
C ASP A 81 4.87 12.32 -7.42
N PHE A 82 5.87 13.19 -7.39
CA PHE A 82 5.83 14.56 -7.92
C PHE A 82 6.13 14.55 -9.42
N GLN A 83 5.08 14.70 -10.21
CA GLN A 83 5.14 14.74 -11.66
C GLN A 83 5.30 16.19 -12.15
N PHE A 84 6.54 16.59 -12.42
CA PHE A 84 6.83 17.91 -12.96
C PHE A 84 6.41 17.99 -14.44
N VAL A 85 5.37 18.77 -14.71
CA VAL A 85 4.80 18.95 -16.06
C VAL A 85 5.17 20.33 -16.62
N PRO A 86 5.46 20.44 -17.93
CA PRO A 86 5.83 21.72 -18.54
C PRO A 86 4.63 22.65 -18.76
N SER A 87 3.41 22.10 -18.82
CA SER A 87 2.17 22.84 -19.07
C SER A 87 0.94 22.05 -18.64
N GLY A 88 -0.23 22.68 -18.69
CA GLY A 88 -1.52 22.09 -18.30
C GLY A 88 -1.88 22.30 -16.83
N ASP A 89 -2.98 21.68 -16.41
CA ASP A 89 -3.45 21.73 -15.03
C ASP A 89 -2.51 20.94 -14.10
N ALA A 90 -2.21 21.53 -12.95
CA ALA A 90 -1.37 20.94 -11.91
C ALA A 90 -1.93 21.26 -10.53
N GLU A 91 -1.90 20.28 -9.62
CA GLU A 91 -2.30 20.46 -8.23
C GLU A 91 -1.38 21.46 -7.52
N ILE A 92 -0.06 21.31 -7.67
CA ILE A 92 0.94 22.22 -7.06
C ILE A 92 1.50 23.15 -8.14
N ARG A 93 1.44 24.47 -7.89
CA ARG A 93 1.86 25.51 -8.85
C ARG A 93 2.86 26.44 -8.18
N ILE A 94 4.12 26.36 -8.61
CA ILE A 94 5.25 27.00 -7.94
C ILE A 94 5.61 28.31 -8.65
N SER A 95 5.76 29.38 -7.88
CA SER A 95 6.32 30.64 -8.32
C SER A 95 7.58 31.03 -7.56
N PHE A 96 8.36 31.91 -8.16
CA PHE A 96 9.50 32.58 -7.54
C PHE A 96 9.21 34.08 -7.54
N LYS A 97 9.22 34.71 -6.36
CA LYS A 97 8.98 36.15 -6.19
C LYS A 97 7.70 36.64 -6.89
N TRP A 98 6.60 35.91 -6.75
CA TRP A 98 5.34 36.23 -7.42
C TRP A 98 4.88 37.65 -7.09
N ASN A 99 4.69 38.49 -8.10
CA ASN A 99 4.35 39.92 -7.93
C ASN A 99 5.30 40.69 -6.97
N GLY A 100 6.56 40.27 -6.88
CA GLY A 100 7.54 40.87 -5.97
C GLY A 100 7.45 40.39 -4.52
N ASP A 101 6.67 39.34 -4.24
CA ASP A 101 6.56 38.73 -2.92
C ASP A 101 7.91 38.16 -2.44
N GLY A 102 8.40 38.68 -1.32
CA GLY A 102 9.65 38.25 -0.68
C GLY A 102 9.48 37.05 0.26
N GLY A 103 8.25 36.57 0.50
CA GLY A 103 7.97 35.42 1.35
C GLY A 103 8.10 34.08 0.62
N SER A 104 8.41 33.02 1.36
CA SER A 104 8.21 31.64 0.89
C SER A 104 7.05 31.02 1.65
N TRP A 105 6.23 30.25 0.95
CA TRP A 105 4.98 29.70 1.47
C TRP A 105 4.43 28.59 0.58
N SER A 106 3.56 27.76 1.14
CA SER A 106 2.76 26.77 0.43
C SER A 106 1.38 26.64 1.06
N TYR A 107 0.35 26.37 0.24
CA TYR A 107 -0.92 25.86 0.76
C TYR A 107 -0.77 24.44 1.32
N LEU A 108 -1.63 24.10 2.27
CA LEU A 108 -1.58 22.84 3.00
C LEU A 108 -2.26 21.71 2.20
N GLY A 109 -1.46 20.79 1.67
CA GLY A 109 -2.00 19.54 1.12
C GLY A 109 -3.09 19.73 0.07
N THR A 110 -4.25 19.11 0.25
CA THR A 110 -5.40 19.19 -0.67
C THR A 110 -6.01 20.60 -0.80
N ASP A 111 -5.68 21.56 0.08
CA ASP A 111 -6.13 22.97 -0.06
C ASP A 111 -5.65 23.59 -1.38
N ASN A 112 -4.56 23.06 -1.94
CA ASN A 112 -4.04 23.41 -3.26
C ASN A 112 -5.12 23.28 -4.38
N LEU A 113 -6.11 22.40 -4.20
CA LEU A 113 -7.21 22.17 -5.16
C LEU A 113 -8.23 23.31 -5.20
N HIS A 114 -8.33 24.11 -4.14
CA HIS A 114 -9.29 25.21 -4.03
C HIS A 114 -8.75 26.53 -4.60
N ILE A 115 -7.46 26.58 -4.93
CA ILE A 115 -6.82 27.77 -5.46
C ILE A 115 -7.06 27.87 -6.96
N ALA A 116 -7.37 29.09 -7.43
CA ALA A 116 -7.55 29.37 -8.84
C ALA A 116 -6.36 28.89 -9.68
N LYS A 117 -6.65 28.33 -10.87
CA LYS A 117 -5.67 27.61 -11.71
C LYS A 117 -4.53 28.49 -12.22
N ASP A 118 -4.77 29.80 -12.34
CA ASP A 118 -3.83 30.82 -12.79
C ASP A 118 -2.96 31.41 -11.66
N LYS A 119 -3.26 31.07 -10.40
CA LYS A 119 -2.51 31.52 -9.23
C LYS A 119 -1.51 30.47 -8.73
N PRO A 120 -0.36 30.89 -8.17
CA PRO A 120 0.53 29.96 -7.47
C PRO A 120 -0.15 29.35 -6.25
N THR A 121 0.24 28.12 -5.93
CA THR A 121 -0.08 27.47 -4.67
C THR A 121 1.12 27.32 -3.74
N MET A 122 2.30 27.70 -4.24
CA MET A 122 3.55 27.75 -3.50
C MET A 122 4.41 28.86 -4.08
N ASN A 123 5.10 29.63 -3.24
CA ASN A 123 6.03 30.66 -3.66
C ASN A 123 7.38 30.50 -2.95
N TYR A 124 8.46 30.84 -3.65
CA TYR A 124 9.79 31.02 -3.06
C TYR A 124 10.24 32.48 -3.23
N GLY A 125 10.40 33.19 -2.11
CA GLY A 125 10.56 34.64 -2.11
C GLY A 125 12.00 35.14 -2.22
N TRP A 126 13.00 34.30 -1.92
CA TRP A 126 14.40 34.76 -1.81
C TRP A 126 15.42 33.96 -2.60
N PHE A 127 15.00 32.95 -3.36
CA PHE A 127 15.94 32.20 -4.20
C PHE A 127 16.46 33.02 -5.39
N ASP A 128 17.72 32.77 -5.72
CA ASP A 128 18.45 33.26 -6.88
C ASP A 128 19.56 32.27 -7.29
N GLU A 129 20.29 32.59 -8.35
CA GLU A 129 21.38 31.76 -8.91
C GLU A 129 22.57 31.56 -7.95
N ASN A 130 22.68 32.36 -6.89
CA ASN A 130 23.77 32.29 -5.91
C ASN A 130 23.33 31.62 -4.59
N THR A 131 22.07 31.19 -4.51
CA THR A 131 21.53 30.52 -3.33
C THR A 131 22.27 29.20 -3.09
N ARG A 132 22.72 28.97 -1.86
CA ARG A 132 23.45 27.76 -1.47
C ARG A 132 22.52 26.54 -1.42
N ASP A 133 23.07 25.37 -1.73
CA ASP A 133 22.37 24.08 -1.67
C ASP A 133 21.70 23.78 -0.33
N GLU A 134 22.35 24.17 0.77
CA GLU A 134 21.81 24.07 2.12
C GLU A 134 20.48 24.83 2.31
N GLU A 135 20.36 25.99 1.65
CA GLU A 135 19.18 26.86 1.73
C GLU A 135 18.06 26.36 0.82
N PHE A 136 18.41 25.85 -0.37
CA PHE A 136 17.44 25.09 -1.19
C PHE A 136 16.93 23.87 -0.43
N SER A 137 17.81 23.06 0.16
CA SER A 137 17.45 21.88 0.93
C SER A 137 16.49 22.21 2.06
N ARG A 138 16.80 23.25 2.84
CA ARG A 138 15.95 23.72 3.94
C ARG A 138 14.57 24.13 3.46
N THR A 139 14.51 25.15 2.61
CA THR A 139 13.24 25.82 2.30
C THR A 139 12.39 24.99 1.36
N VAL A 140 12.97 24.33 0.34
CA VAL A 140 12.18 23.48 -0.56
C VAL A 140 11.57 22.30 0.18
N THR A 141 12.36 21.60 1.00
CA THR A 141 11.85 20.44 1.75
C THR A 141 10.75 20.88 2.73
N HIS A 142 10.90 22.04 3.36
CA HIS A 142 9.89 22.63 4.25
C HIS A 142 8.57 22.92 3.52
N GLU A 143 8.61 23.70 2.44
CA GLU A 143 7.39 24.07 1.70
C GLU A 143 6.69 22.84 1.11
N PHE A 144 7.45 21.86 0.63
CA PHE A 144 6.86 20.60 0.17
C PHE A 144 6.27 19.76 1.31
N GLY A 145 6.75 19.92 2.55
CA GLY A 145 6.08 19.36 3.72
C GLY A 145 4.67 19.92 3.89
N HIS A 146 4.49 21.24 3.76
CA HIS A 146 3.16 21.86 3.73
C HIS A 146 2.34 21.37 2.54
N ALA A 147 2.92 21.30 1.34
CA ALA A 147 2.22 20.77 0.17
C ALA A 147 1.78 19.30 0.34
N LEU A 148 2.35 18.56 1.29
CA LEU A 148 1.96 17.20 1.67
C LEU A 148 1.01 17.13 2.87
N GLY A 149 0.67 18.26 3.51
CA GLY A 149 -0.23 18.33 4.65
C GLY A 149 0.45 18.43 6.02
N CYS A 150 1.78 18.55 6.08
CA CYS A 150 2.49 18.80 7.34
C CYS A 150 2.26 20.24 7.81
N ILE A 151 2.00 20.39 9.12
CA ILE A 151 1.92 21.69 9.78
C ILE A 151 3.25 22.03 10.47
N HIS A 152 3.39 23.26 10.97
CA HIS A 152 4.56 23.66 11.73
C HIS A 152 4.71 22.91 13.05
N GLU A 153 5.92 22.41 13.31
CA GLU A 153 6.25 21.63 14.52
C GLU A 153 6.12 22.48 15.81
N HIS A 154 6.48 23.77 15.74
CA HIS A 154 6.41 24.69 16.88
C HIS A 154 4.99 25.08 17.28
N GLN A 155 4.03 24.98 16.35
CA GLN A 155 2.61 25.20 16.61
C GLN A 155 1.88 23.91 16.98
N SER A 156 2.59 22.77 17.02
CA SER A 156 2.01 21.52 17.49
C SER A 156 1.53 21.67 18.94
N PRO A 157 0.43 21.01 19.33
CA PRO A 157 -0.03 21.06 20.72
C PRO A 157 1.02 20.55 21.72
N ALA A 158 1.88 19.62 21.28
CA ALA A 158 3.00 19.07 22.03
C ALA A 158 4.21 20.01 22.15
N GLY A 159 4.25 21.10 21.38
CA GLY A 159 5.35 22.07 21.39
C GLY A 159 5.60 22.68 22.77
N SER A 160 6.85 22.80 23.18
CA SER A 160 7.24 23.26 24.54
C SER A 160 7.93 24.62 24.57
N ILE A 161 7.95 25.37 23.45
CA ILE A 161 8.67 26.64 23.36
C ILE A 161 8.05 27.67 24.30
N ARG A 162 8.89 28.26 25.16
CA ARG A 162 8.49 29.28 26.14
C ARG A 162 8.71 30.68 25.58
N TRP A 163 7.79 31.13 24.75
CA TRP A 163 7.90 32.40 24.03
C TRP A 163 8.09 33.62 24.93
N ASN A 164 9.04 34.49 24.56
CA ASN A 164 9.02 35.89 24.97
C ASN A 164 8.14 36.67 23.97
N GLU A 165 6.82 36.58 24.16
CA GLU A 165 5.84 37.07 23.18
C GLU A 165 6.05 38.54 22.80
N ALA A 166 6.38 39.40 23.78
CA ALA A 166 6.64 40.82 23.51
C ALA A 166 7.80 41.01 22.54
N ARG A 167 8.86 40.21 22.67
CA ARG A 167 10.01 40.25 21.77
C ARG A 167 9.67 39.68 20.39
N VAL A 168 8.94 38.56 20.34
CA VAL A 168 8.50 37.93 19.09
C VAL A 168 7.63 38.89 18.29
N ILE A 169 6.67 39.57 18.93
CA ILE A 169 5.78 40.56 18.30
C ILE A 169 6.57 41.77 17.82
N ALA A 170 7.48 42.31 18.64
CA ALA A 170 8.29 43.46 18.26
C ALA A 170 9.21 43.16 17.07
N ASP A 171 9.91 42.02 17.10
CA ASP A 171 10.83 41.64 16.04
C ASP A 171 10.07 41.28 14.75
N SER A 172 8.95 40.55 14.83
CA SER A 172 8.10 40.23 13.67
C SER A 172 7.50 41.47 13.01
N LYS A 173 7.13 42.49 13.80
CA LYS A 173 6.70 43.78 13.26
C LYS A 173 7.82 44.48 12.49
N LYS A 174 9.05 44.41 12.99
CA LYS A 174 10.21 45.06 12.39
C LYS A 174 10.69 44.34 11.11
N SER A 175 10.71 43.01 11.11
CA SER A 175 11.22 42.22 9.99
C SER A 175 10.18 41.97 8.90
N ASN A 176 8.95 41.60 9.27
CA ASN A 176 7.92 41.13 8.35
C ASN A 176 6.75 42.13 8.21
N GLY A 177 6.72 43.19 9.00
CA GLY A 177 5.61 44.15 9.04
C GLY A 177 4.34 43.61 9.73
N TRP A 178 4.37 42.38 10.23
CA TRP A 178 3.23 41.69 10.82
C TRP A 178 2.66 42.44 12.02
N ASP A 179 1.34 42.57 12.07
CA ASP A 179 0.68 43.01 13.30
C ASP A 179 0.69 41.91 14.37
N GLU A 180 0.21 42.25 15.58
CA GLU A 180 0.20 41.31 16.69
C GLU A 180 -0.69 40.09 16.41
N ALA A 181 -1.84 40.28 15.75
CA ALA A 181 -2.77 39.19 15.46
C ALA A 181 -2.14 38.18 14.49
N GLN A 182 -1.50 38.68 13.43
CA GLN A 182 -0.75 37.87 12.47
C GLN A 182 0.42 37.15 13.14
N THR A 183 1.21 37.85 13.96
CA THR A 183 2.34 37.23 14.66
C THR A 183 1.87 36.12 15.60
N ARG A 184 0.76 36.35 16.31
CA ARG A 184 0.16 35.34 17.18
C ARG A 184 -0.30 34.14 16.37
N GLN A 185 -1.00 34.35 15.26
CA GLN A 185 -1.49 33.26 14.42
C GLN A 185 -0.36 32.42 13.78
N GLN A 186 0.72 33.07 13.34
CA GLN A 186 1.78 32.43 12.56
C GLN A 186 2.89 31.80 13.43
N ILE A 187 3.14 32.32 14.64
CA ILE A 187 4.27 31.88 15.49
C ILE A 187 3.83 31.39 16.87
N ILE A 188 3.00 32.16 17.57
CA ILE A 188 2.80 31.97 19.02
C ILE A 188 1.68 30.94 19.30
N ASN A 189 0.57 31.06 18.58
CA ASN A 189 -0.62 30.25 18.81
C ASN A 189 -0.36 28.82 18.36
N LYS A 190 -0.68 27.88 19.24
CA LYS A 190 -0.76 26.47 18.92
C LYS A 190 -2.08 26.16 18.24
N TYR A 191 -2.11 25.13 17.43
CA TYR A 191 -3.37 24.57 16.94
C TYR A 191 -4.22 24.05 18.11
N GLN A 192 -5.53 24.33 18.11
CA GLN A 192 -6.42 23.89 19.19
C GLN A 192 -6.42 22.36 19.31
N ALA A 193 -6.08 21.87 20.49
CA ALA A 193 -5.95 20.45 20.78
C ALA A 193 -7.33 19.79 20.92
N ALA A 194 -7.85 19.20 19.85
CA ALA A 194 -8.76 18.07 20.01
C ALA A 194 -7.90 16.80 20.20
N GLN A 195 -7.52 16.55 21.47
CA GLN A 195 -6.91 15.31 22.00
C GLN A 195 -5.80 14.67 21.13
N THR A 196 -4.55 14.98 21.44
CA THR A 196 -3.36 14.48 20.71
C THR A 196 -2.95 13.05 21.07
N THR A 197 -2.47 12.32 20.07
CA THR A 197 -1.54 11.20 20.24
C THR A 197 -0.20 11.74 20.74
N ASN A 198 0.45 11.04 21.66
CA ASN A 198 1.76 11.37 22.24
C ASN A 198 2.89 11.40 21.17
N SER A 199 2.98 12.45 20.34
CA SER A 199 4.21 12.78 19.62
C SER A 199 4.97 13.86 20.39
N GLU A 200 6.16 13.55 20.87
CA GLU A 200 7.04 14.54 21.52
C GLU A 200 7.58 15.54 20.49
N PHE A 201 7.54 16.84 20.82
CA PHE A 201 8.12 17.93 20.02
C PHE A 201 9.49 17.58 19.44
N ASP A 202 9.63 17.70 18.12
CA ASP A 202 10.89 17.47 17.42
C ASP A 202 11.60 18.78 17.06
N ARG A 203 12.52 19.20 17.92
CA ARG A 203 13.36 20.39 17.67
C ARG A 203 14.18 20.30 16.38
N ASN A 204 14.42 19.10 15.85
CA ASN A 204 15.20 18.87 14.64
C ASN A 204 14.34 18.69 13.38
N SER A 205 13.01 18.77 13.49
CA SER A 205 12.10 18.62 12.35
C SER A 205 12.37 19.69 11.30
N ILE A 206 12.31 19.31 10.02
CA ILE A 206 12.34 20.27 8.91
C ILE A 206 11.17 21.26 8.99
N MET A 207 10.05 20.87 9.62
CA MET A 207 8.86 21.69 9.83
C MET A 207 8.98 22.61 11.06
N CYS A 208 10.12 22.58 11.77
CA CYS A 208 10.42 23.51 12.85
C CYS A 208 11.17 24.73 12.29
N TYR A 209 10.60 25.92 12.49
CA TYR A 209 11.30 27.17 12.19
C TYR A 209 12.53 27.34 13.08
N PHE A 210 13.50 28.08 12.55
CA PHE A 210 14.57 28.64 13.37
C PHE A 210 14.02 29.82 14.19
N PHE A 211 14.22 29.75 15.49
CA PHE A 211 13.89 30.81 16.43
C PHE A 211 15.14 31.12 17.25
N PRO A 212 15.58 32.39 17.30
CA PRO A 212 16.75 32.77 18.09
C PRO A 212 16.46 32.63 19.59
N ALA A 213 17.50 32.42 20.39
CA ALA A 213 17.37 32.21 21.84
C ALA A 213 16.66 33.38 22.54
N GLU A 214 16.85 34.60 22.03
CA GLU A 214 16.27 35.85 22.50
C GLU A 214 14.74 35.90 22.38
N TRP A 215 14.15 35.05 21.53
CA TRP A 215 12.69 34.92 21.38
C TRP A 215 12.07 34.00 22.44
N THR A 216 12.88 33.41 23.31
CA THR A 216 12.45 32.48 24.36
C THR A 216 12.82 33.00 25.74
N THR A 217 12.04 32.63 26.75
CA THR A 217 12.25 33.04 28.15
C THR A 217 13.32 32.21 28.87
N ASP A 218 13.66 31.04 28.34
CA ASP A 218 14.69 30.13 28.87
C ASP A 218 15.99 30.17 28.06
N GLY A 219 16.08 31.01 27.03
CA GLY A 219 17.25 31.15 26.16
C GLY A 219 17.48 29.94 25.24
N GLN A 220 16.47 29.07 25.06
CA GLN A 220 16.56 27.88 24.23
C GLN A 220 15.81 28.09 22.91
N GLY A 221 16.50 28.67 21.92
CA GLY A 221 15.99 28.77 20.55
C GLY A 221 15.85 27.42 19.84
N THR A 222 15.53 27.41 18.55
CA THR A 222 15.51 26.20 17.70
C THR A 222 16.61 26.29 16.63
N PRO A 223 17.20 25.16 16.21
CA PRO A 223 18.28 25.14 15.23
C PRO A 223 17.76 25.42 13.82
N THR A 224 18.68 25.79 12.91
CA THR A 224 18.40 25.82 11.48
C THR A 224 18.45 24.41 10.90
N ASN A 225 17.30 23.75 10.82
CA ASN A 225 17.18 22.41 10.24
C ASN A 225 17.26 22.50 8.71
N ARG A 226 18.09 21.67 8.07
CA ARG A 226 18.35 21.70 6.62
C ARG A 226 17.95 20.41 5.91
N VAL A 227 17.60 19.36 6.66
CA VAL A 227 17.27 18.02 6.18
C VAL A 227 16.15 17.43 7.04
N LEU A 228 15.48 16.39 6.54
CA LEU A 228 14.47 15.64 7.30
C LEU A 228 15.08 14.97 8.53
N SER A 229 14.44 15.15 9.68
CA SER A 229 14.73 14.37 10.89
C SER A 229 14.27 12.92 10.74
N ASP A 230 14.67 12.04 11.65
CA ASP A 230 14.16 10.67 11.66
C ASP A 230 12.67 10.61 12.03
N LYS A 231 12.19 11.55 12.86
CA LYS A 231 10.77 11.68 13.18
C LYS A 231 9.97 12.21 11.98
N ASP A 232 10.52 13.12 11.17
CA ASP A 232 9.86 13.57 9.92
C ASP A 232 9.65 12.39 8.96
N LYS A 233 10.69 11.56 8.78
CA LYS A 233 10.66 10.36 7.91
C LYS A 233 9.65 9.34 8.41
N GLU A 234 9.63 9.08 9.72
CA GLU A 234 8.68 8.15 10.34
C GLU A 234 7.24 8.67 10.22
N PHE A 235 7.02 9.95 10.53
CA PHE A 235 5.71 10.58 10.47
C PHE A 235 5.15 10.53 9.04
N ILE A 236 5.93 11.02 8.07
CA ILE A 236 5.47 11.05 6.68
C ILE A 236 5.28 9.65 6.10
N GLY A 237 6.09 8.67 6.51
CA GLY A 237 5.91 7.27 6.14
C GLY A 237 4.67 6.63 6.76
N LYS A 238 4.16 7.13 7.88
CA LYS A 238 2.85 6.72 8.42
C LYS A 238 1.68 7.38 7.66
N MET A 239 1.87 8.62 7.21
CA MET A 239 0.84 9.34 6.44
C MET A 239 0.76 8.85 5.00
N TYR A 240 1.90 8.53 4.40
CA TYR A 240 2.05 8.03 3.03
C TYR A 240 2.87 6.72 3.01
N PRO A 241 2.33 5.62 3.55
CA PRO A 241 3.07 4.37 3.65
C PRO A 241 3.38 3.77 2.28
N PHE A 242 4.66 3.43 2.07
CA PHE A 242 5.04 2.46 1.04
C PHE A 242 4.45 1.11 1.43
N GLN A 243 3.54 0.61 0.62
CA GLN A 243 2.87 -0.64 0.88
C GLN A 243 3.84 -1.78 0.63
N THR A 244 4.51 -2.23 1.69
CA THR A 244 5.40 -3.37 1.64
C THR A 244 4.53 -4.63 1.63
N ARG A 245 4.31 -5.19 0.44
CA ARG A 245 3.82 -6.55 0.25
C ARG A 245 4.87 -7.51 0.86
N ASN A 246 4.88 -7.64 2.18
CA ASN A 246 6.07 -7.99 2.96
C ASN A 246 6.58 -9.41 2.73
N SER A 247 5.70 -10.40 2.90
CA SER A 247 6.05 -11.82 2.80
C SER A 247 4.88 -12.73 2.47
N GLY A 248 3.65 -12.35 2.84
CA GLY A 248 2.41 -12.95 2.36
C GLY A 248 2.38 -14.47 2.42
N LYS A 249 2.94 -15.11 3.46
CA LYS A 249 2.95 -16.56 3.61
C LYS A 249 2.91 -17.00 5.07
N PHE A 250 2.21 -18.10 5.32
CA PHE A 250 2.14 -18.75 6.62
C PHE A 250 1.95 -20.24 6.45
N ARG A 251 2.64 -21.02 7.27
CA ARG A 251 2.49 -22.46 7.37
C ARG A 251 2.13 -22.87 8.79
N ILE A 252 1.13 -23.73 8.97
CA ILE A 252 0.65 -24.17 10.30
C ILE A 252 1.79 -24.74 11.16
N GLN A 253 2.71 -25.49 10.55
CA GLN A 253 3.85 -26.10 11.22
C GLN A 253 4.85 -25.10 11.81
N GLU A 254 4.73 -23.79 11.54
CA GLU A 254 5.48 -22.75 12.25
C GLU A 254 4.97 -22.52 13.69
N THR A 255 3.75 -22.99 14.00
CA THR A 255 3.06 -22.66 15.27
C THR A 255 2.66 -23.88 16.10
N ARG A 256 2.71 -25.09 15.52
CA ARG A 256 2.42 -26.33 16.25
C ARG A 256 3.15 -27.54 15.66
N GLU A 257 3.22 -28.59 16.46
CA GLU A 257 3.70 -29.90 16.03
C GLU A 257 2.78 -30.52 14.96
N TRP A 258 3.36 -31.41 14.15
CA TRP A 258 2.69 -32.07 13.04
C TRP A 258 1.60 -33.08 13.49
N TYR A 259 1.77 -33.70 14.66
CA TYR A 259 0.84 -34.67 15.23
C TYR A 259 0.49 -34.31 16.68
N PRO A 260 -0.75 -34.52 17.15
CA PRO A 260 -1.92 -34.99 16.40
C PRO A 260 -2.46 -33.96 15.38
N PRO A 261 -3.23 -34.37 14.36
CA PRO A 261 -3.84 -33.44 13.41
C PRO A 261 -4.83 -32.52 14.14
N VAL A 262 -4.90 -31.25 13.71
CA VAL A 262 -5.76 -30.22 14.31
C VAL A 262 -6.61 -29.59 13.22
N ALA A 263 -7.93 -29.64 13.39
CA ALA A 263 -8.88 -29.16 12.41
C ALA A 263 -8.86 -27.64 12.26
N LEU A 264 -8.79 -26.89 13.36
CA LEU A 264 -8.87 -25.43 13.35
C LEU A 264 -7.51 -24.81 13.63
N ASN A 265 -7.01 -23.97 12.73
CA ASN A 265 -5.69 -23.35 12.86
C ASN A 265 -5.78 -21.88 12.50
N SER A 266 -5.22 -21.00 13.33
CA SER A 266 -5.29 -19.57 13.06
C SER A 266 -4.08 -18.80 13.57
N ARG A 267 -3.82 -17.65 12.92
CA ARG A 267 -2.77 -16.71 13.32
C ARG A 267 -3.24 -15.28 13.05
N VAL A 268 -3.00 -14.40 14.02
CA VAL A 268 -3.16 -12.96 13.80
C VAL A 268 -1.93 -12.45 13.06
N ILE A 269 -2.15 -11.80 11.93
CA ILE A 269 -1.12 -11.19 11.09
C ILE A 269 -1.25 -9.68 11.24
N GLN A 270 -0.20 -9.04 11.74
CA GLN A 270 -0.12 -7.60 11.85
C GLN A 270 0.28 -7.01 10.51
N PHE A 271 -0.46 -6.01 10.05
CA PHE A 271 -0.05 -5.22 8.90
C PHE A 271 1.14 -4.34 9.29
N SER A 272 2.13 -4.23 8.41
CA SER A 272 3.33 -3.45 8.67
C SER A 272 3.76 -2.71 7.40
N PRO A 273 3.56 -1.38 7.31
CA PRO A 273 2.83 -0.56 8.27
C PRO A 273 1.32 -0.91 8.30
N ALA A 274 0.63 -0.50 9.36
CA ALA A 274 -0.82 -0.64 9.43
C ALA A 274 -1.52 0.18 8.33
N TYR A 275 -2.67 -0.31 7.87
CA TYR A 275 -3.54 0.42 6.96
C TYR A 275 -4.47 1.38 7.74
N LEU A 276 -4.84 2.49 7.10
CA LEU A 276 -5.83 3.43 7.65
C LEU A 276 -7.24 2.82 7.70
N GLU A 277 -7.55 1.99 6.70
CA GLU A 277 -8.80 1.25 6.56
C GLU A 277 -8.49 -0.21 6.26
N ALA A 278 -9.44 -1.10 6.49
CA ALA A 278 -9.32 -2.50 6.13
C ALA A 278 -8.86 -2.68 4.65
N PRO A 279 -7.69 -3.31 4.40
CA PRO A 279 -7.24 -3.54 3.04
C PRO A 279 -8.08 -4.62 2.36
N LYS A 280 -8.02 -4.64 1.03
CA LYS A 280 -8.52 -5.75 0.23
C LYS A 280 -7.48 -6.88 0.29
N LEU A 281 -7.92 -8.09 0.62
CA LEU A 281 -7.05 -9.27 0.68
C LEU A 281 -7.37 -10.30 -0.41
N VAL A 282 -6.34 -10.98 -0.88
CA VAL A 282 -6.45 -12.16 -1.75
C VAL A 282 -5.68 -13.29 -1.10
N LEU A 283 -6.33 -14.44 -0.90
CA LEU A 283 -5.76 -15.61 -0.24
C LEU A 283 -5.59 -16.76 -1.23
N GLY A 284 -4.58 -17.58 -1.06
CA GLY A 284 -4.38 -18.81 -1.82
C GLY A 284 -3.79 -19.93 -0.97
N LEU A 285 -4.21 -21.16 -1.23
CA LEU A 285 -3.60 -22.37 -0.68
C LEU A 285 -2.23 -22.60 -1.33
N ASN A 286 -1.19 -22.76 -0.52
CA ASN A 286 0.15 -23.10 -1.02
C ASN A 286 0.72 -24.38 -0.40
N GLU A 287 0.06 -24.97 0.61
CA GLU A 287 0.43 -26.28 1.17
C GLU A 287 -0.82 -26.99 1.68
N VAL A 288 -0.89 -28.31 1.47
CA VAL A 288 -1.90 -29.20 2.04
C VAL A 288 -1.24 -30.51 2.45
N ASP A 289 -1.48 -30.97 3.68
CA ASP A 289 -1.07 -32.28 4.22
C ASP A 289 -2.25 -32.90 4.98
N MET A 290 -2.96 -33.80 4.30
CA MET A 290 -4.16 -34.46 4.78
C MET A 290 -4.14 -35.95 4.44
N ASP A 291 -4.71 -36.78 5.32
CA ASP A 291 -4.83 -38.21 5.01
C ASP A 291 -5.93 -38.51 3.98
N CYS A 292 -5.84 -39.70 3.36
CA CYS A 292 -6.77 -40.14 2.32
C CYS A 292 -7.97 -40.93 2.85
N LYS A 293 -8.17 -41.03 4.18
CA LYS A 293 -9.22 -41.86 4.77
C LYS A 293 -10.59 -41.18 4.74
N ALA A 294 -10.61 -39.86 4.60
CA ALA A 294 -11.78 -39.02 4.45
C ALA A 294 -11.70 -38.20 3.16
N ASN A 295 -12.76 -37.46 2.84
CA ASN A 295 -12.68 -36.44 1.79
C ASN A 295 -11.61 -35.40 2.16
N ILE A 296 -11.02 -34.76 1.16
CA ILE A 296 -10.10 -33.65 1.37
C ILE A 296 -10.92 -32.39 1.56
N ARG A 297 -10.89 -31.86 2.79
CA ARG A 297 -11.67 -30.68 3.18
C ARG A 297 -10.78 -29.66 3.85
N ILE A 298 -10.43 -28.61 3.13
CA ILE A 298 -9.56 -27.54 3.62
C ILE A 298 -10.01 -26.18 3.09
N LYS A 299 -9.92 -25.14 3.93
CA LYS A 299 -10.22 -23.77 3.55
C LYS A 299 -9.24 -22.79 4.20
N VAL A 300 -8.71 -21.89 3.38
CA VAL A 300 -8.04 -20.68 3.85
C VAL A 300 -9.04 -19.53 3.81
N HIS A 301 -9.19 -18.85 4.95
CA HIS A 301 -10.08 -17.70 5.08
C HIS A 301 -9.60 -16.75 6.16
N THR A 302 -10.26 -15.62 6.28
CA THR A 302 -10.04 -14.68 7.37
C THR A 302 -11.33 -14.47 8.13
N ASP A 303 -11.22 -14.07 9.39
CA ASP A 303 -12.37 -13.44 10.06
C ASP A 303 -12.79 -12.19 9.27
N ALA A 304 -14.05 -11.73 9.41
CA ALA A 304 -14.55 -10.54 8.72
C ALA A 304 -13.62 -9.33 8.91
N ILE A 305 -12.82 -9.02 7.88
CA ILE A 305 -11.81 -7.96 7.89
C ILE A 305 -12.48 -6.58 7.83
N GLU A 306 -13.66 -6.48 7.20
CA GLU A 306 -14.44 -5.23 7.14
C GLU A 306 -14.85 -4.68 8.52
N LYS A 307 -14.66 -5.46 9.60
CA LYS A 307 -14.88 -5.02 10.99
C LYS A 307 -13.61 -4.61 11.74
N ARG A 308 -12.44 -4.59 11.08
CA ARG A 308 -11.13 -4.36 11.71
C ARG A 308 -10.51 -3.02 11.29
N SER A 309 -9.72 -2.43 12.18
CA SER A 309 -9.15 -1.07 12.09
C SER A 309 -7.93 -0.92 11.17
N GLY A 310 -7.78 -1.79 10.16
CA GLY A 310 -6.59 -1.80 9.28
C GLY A 310 -5.27 -2.18 9.97
N GLN A 311 -5.31 -2.65 11.23
CA GLN A 311 -4.13 -3.03 12.01
C GLN A 311 -3.70 -4.47 11.77
N ASP A 312 -4.66 -5.37 11.62
CA ASP A 312 -4.41 -6.80 11.48
C ASP A 312 -5.53 -7.53 10.74
N PHE A 313 -5.27 -8.80 10.46
CA PHE A 313 -6.30 -9.79 10.15
C PHE A 313 -5.98 -11.11 10.84
N LYS A 314 -7.02 -11.92 11.09
CA LYS A 314 -6.85 -13.29 11.55
C LYS A 314 -6.95 -14.22 10.35
N LEU A 315 -5.84 -14.85 10.01
CA LEU A 315 -5.77 -15.90 9.00
C LEU A 315 -6.19 -17.23 9.63
N ASN A 316 -7.06 -17.97 8.96
CA ASN A 316 -7.51 -19.30 9.35
C ASN A 316 -7.19 -20.31 8.23
N ILE A 317 -6.70 -21.49 8.61
CA ILE A 317 -6.43 -22.62 7.72
C ILE A 317 -7.08 -23.85 8.37
N ASP A 318 -8.30 -24.14 7.95
CA ASP A 318 -9.17 -25.07 8.68
C ASP A 318 -9.56 -26.28 7.82
N SER A 319 -9.73 -27.43 8.48
CA SER A 319 -10.49 -28.58 7.98
C SER A 319 -11.77 -28.77 8.81
N TRP A 320 -12.67 -29.62 8.32
CA TRP A 320 -13.92 -29.92 8.99
C TRP A 320 -14.36 -31.38 8.77
N SER A 321 -15.41 -31.79 9.50
CA SER A 321 -15.96 -33.14 9.46
C SER A 321 -14.92 -34.20 9.86
N ASP A 322 -14.80 -35.30 9.10
CA ASP A 322 -13.91 -36.42 9.35
C ASP A 322 -12.50 -36.27 8.77
N SER A 323 -12.15 -35.08 8.27
CA SER A 323 -10.88 -34.83 7.58
C SER A 323 -9.74 -34.45 8.54
N SER A 324 -8.63 -35.20 8.49
CA SER A 324 -7.44 -34.95 9.31
C SER A 324 -6.48 -33.96 8.65
N LEU A 325 -6.30 -32.76 9.23
CA LEU A 325 -5.34 -31.76 8.77
C LEU A 325 -4.04 -31.80 9.58
N TYR A 326 -3.00 -32.40 9.01
CA TYR A 326 -1.67 -32.47 9.63
C TYR A 326 -0.86 -31.20 9.36
N GLY A 327 -1.07 -30.60 8.19
CA GLY A 327 -0.34 -29.43 7.73
C GLY A 327 -1.08 -28.66 6.66
N GLY A 328 -0.80 -27.37 6.58
CA GLY A 328 -1.42 -26.50 5.59
C GLY A 328 -0.74 -25.15 5.55
N GLY A 329 -0.86 -24.49 4.40
CA GLY A 329 -0.20 -23.23 4.15
C GLY A 329 -1.05 -22.31 3.30
N ALA A 330 -0.87 -21.03 3.56
CA ALA A 330 -1.53 -19.95 2.84
C ALA A 330 -0.48 -18.96 2.33
N THR A 331 -0.79 -18.38 1.18
CA THR A 331 -0.19 -17.16 0.66
C THR A 331 -1.25 -16.07 0.56
N TRP A 332 -0.88 -14.81 0.76
CA TRP A 332 -1.80 -13.69 0.60
C TRP A 332 -1.17 -12.46 -0.04
N LEU A 333 -2.04 -11.62 -0.59
CA LEU A 333 -1.74 -10.27 -1.08
C LEU A 333 -2.60 -9.26 -0.35
N GLU A 334 -2.04 -8.07 -0.18
CA GLU A 334 -2.65 -6.94 0.49
C GLU A 334 -2.71 -5.78 -0.51
N PHE A 335 -3.88 -5.17 -0.65
CA PHE A 335 -4.10 -3.99 -1.47
C PHE A 335 -4.82 -2.94 -0.65
N ALA A 336 -4.35 -1.70 -0.66
CA ALA A 336 -5.02 -0.62 0.06
C ALA A 336 -6.46 -0.46 -0.46
N ALA A 337 -7.39 -0.03 0.39
CA ALA A 337 -8.77 0.23 -0.01
C ALA A 337 -8.86 1.23 -1.19
N SER A 338 -7.95 2.22 -1.22
CA SER A 338 -7.82 3.24 -2.27
C SER A 338 -7.13 2.76 -3.56
N GLU A 339 -6.51 1.59 -3.56
CA GLU A 339 -5.72 1.08 -4.70
C GLU A 339 -6.65 0.48 -5.77
N ASN A 340 -7.19 1.33 -6.64
CA ASN A 340 -8.28 0.97 -7.56
C ASN A 340 -7.84 0.31 -8.88
N ASP A 341 -6.57 0.37 -9.22
CA ASP A 341 -6.01 -0.35 -10.36
C ASP A 341 -5.99 -1.87 -10.14
N PHE A 342 -5.90 -2.31 -8.88
CA PHE A 342 -6.09 -3.71 -8.51
C PHE A 342 -7.53 -3.97 -8.09
N GLN A 343 -8.23 -4.75 -8.92
CA GLN A 343 -9.53 -5.31 -8.58
C GLN A 343 -9.32 -6.70 -7.99
N VAL A 344 -10.06 -7.05 -6.94
CA VAL A 344 -9.94 -8.37 -6.31
C VAL A 344 -11.30 -8.94 -5.99
N GLY A 345 -11.36 -10.24 -5.79
CA GLY A 345 -12.57 -10.89 -5.31
C GLY A 345 -12.40 -12.38 -5.14
N GLU A 346 -13.53 -13.05 -4.90
CA GLU A 346 -13.57 -14.49 -4.72
C GLU A 346 -14.83 -15.11 -5.29
N PHE A 347 -14.71 -16.38 -5.63
CA PHE A 347 -15.80 -17.23 -6.05
C PHE A 347 -15.81 -18.50 -5.19
N ASP A 348 -16.87 -18.69 -4.43
CA ASP A 348 -17.22 -19.95 -3.79
C ASP A 348 -18.31 -20.64 -4.62
N THR A 349 -18.05 -21.86 -5.08
CA THR A 349 -18.98 -22.66 -5.89
C THR A 349 -20.37 -22.79 -5.24
N LEU A 350 -20.44 -22.80 -3.91
CA LEU A 350 -21.70 -22.93 -3.17
C LEU A 350 -22.56 -21.65 -3.21
N THR A 351 -22.05 -20.55 -3.77
CA THR A 351 -22.86 -19.35 -4.03
C THR A 351 -23.78 -19.50 -5.23
N GLN A 352 -23.56 -20.51 -6.09
CA GLN A 352 -24.37 -20.77 -7.28
C GLN A 352 -25.15 -22.08 -7.23
N ARG A 353 -24.77 -23.00 -6.35
CA ARG A 353 -25.36 -24.35 -6.25
C ARG A 353 -25.26 -24.90 -4.84
N THR A 354 -26.05 -25.93 -4.54
CA THR A 354 -25.90 -26.67 -3.28
C THR A 354 -24.77 -27.70 -3.38
N ILE A 355 -24.35 -28.24 -2.23
CA ILE A 355 -23.24 -29.23 -2.15
C ILE A 355 -23.55 -30.54 -2.89
N ASP A 356 -24.83 -30.90 -3.02
CA ASP A 356 -25.26 -32.14 -3.68
C ASP A 356 -25.32 -32.00 -5.22
N GLN A 357 -25.34 -30.76 -5.74
CA GLN A 357 -25.52 -30.45 -7.15
C GLN A 357 -24.18 -30.37 -7.90
N VAL A 358 -23.42 -31.47 -7.95
CA VAL A 358 -22.14 -31.48 -8.70
C VAL A 358 -22.41 -31.19 -10.19
N PRO A 359 -21.68 -30.25 -10.83
CA PRO A 359 -21.89 -29.92 -12.25
C PRO A 359 -21.75 -31.15 -13.15
N GLN A 360 -22.53 -31.18 -14.23
CA GLN A 360 -22.40 -32.21 -15.26
C GLN A 360 -21.12 -31.99 -16.07
N ALA A 361 -20.55 -33.09 -16.55
CA ALA A 361 -19.37 -33.04 -17.40
C ALA A 361 -19.76 -32.57 -18.81
N ASP A 362 -18.92 -31.74 -19.42
CA ASP A 362 -19.02 -31.39 -20.83
C ASP A 362 -18.57 -32.55 -21.75
N ALA A 363 -18.57 -32.32 -23.06
CA ALA A 363 -18.13 -33.29 -24.05
C ALA A 363 -16.65 -33.70 -23.90
N GLN A 364 -15.85 -32.96 -23.14
CA GLN A 364 -14.45 -33.24 -22.83
C GLN A 364 -14.28 -33.91 -21.46
N GLY A 365 -15.38 -34.24 -20.77
CA GLY A 365 -15.34 -34.87 -19.44
C GLY A 365 -15.02 -33.89 -18.30
N VAL A 366 -15.10 -32.58 -18.56
CA VAL A 366 -14.78 -31.52 -17.59
C VAL A 366 -16.06 -30.97 -16.97
N ARG A 367 -16.09 -30.91 -15.65
CA ARG A 367 -17.17 -30.30 -14.85
C ARG A 367 -16.71 -28.90 -14.45
N ARG A 368 -17.57 -27.90 -14.60
CA ARG A 368 -17.20 -26.50 -14.34
C ARG A 368 -18.24 -25.76 -13.51
N ASP A 369 -17.73 -25.04 -12.53
CA ASP A 369 -18.41 -23.93 -11.89
C ASP A 369 -17.83 -22.64 -12.47
N VAL A 370 -18.68 -21.70 -12.93
CA VAL A 370 -18.25 -20.47 -13.63
C VAL A 370 -19.00 -19.26 -13.08
N LYS A 371 -18.25 -18.23 -12.69
CA LYS A 371 -18.79 -16.93 -12.28
C LYS A 371 -18.18 -15.80 -13.09
N THR A 372 -19.02 -14.96 -13.69
CA THR A 372 -18.59 -13.73 -14.35
C THR A 372 -18.39 -12.62 -13.32
N PHE A 373 -17.28 -11.91 -13.43
CA PHE A 373 -16.97 -10.71 -12.67
C PHE A 373 -16.85 -9.54 -13.64
N THR A 374 -17.55 -8.45 -13.31
CA THR A 374 -17.53 -7.21 -14.09
C THR A 374 -16.69 -6.18 -13.34
N PHE A 375 -15.78 -5.53 -14.05
CA PHE A 375 -14.98 -4.43 -13.52
C PHE A 375 -15.78 -3.13 -13.56
N PRO A 376 -15.54 -2.17 -12.66
CA PRO A 376 -16.14 -0.85 -12.77
C PRO A 376 -15.84 -0.22 -14.15
N PRO A 377 -16.80 0.50 -14.76
CA PRO A 377 -16.59 1.12 -16.07
C PRO A 377 -15.33 2.00 -16.11
N GLY A 378 -14.52 1.83 -17.16
CA GLY A 378 -13.30 2.62 -17.36
C GLY A 378 -12.10 2.18 -16.51
N THR A 379 -12.21 1.11 -15.70
CA THR A 379 -11.09 0.61 -14.89
C THR A 379 -9.90 0.17 -15.76
N TYR A 380 -10.19 -0.55 -16.84
CA TYR A 380 -9.17 -1.04 -17.77
C TYR A 380 -9.50 -0.61 -19.19
N SER A 381 -8.49 -0.13 -19.93
CA SER A 381 -8.63 0.24 -21.36
C SER A 381 -8.44 -0.95 -22.31
N GLN A 382 -7.96 -2.08 -21.80
CA GLN A 382 -7.71 -3.32 -22.52
C GLN A 382 -7.82 -4.50 -21.54
N PRO A 383 -7.90 -5.77 -22.00
CA PRO A 383 -7.98 -6.93 -21.11
C PRO A 383 -6.85 -6.92 -20.06
N PRO A 384 -7.17 -6.89 -18.75
CA PRO A 384 -6.17 -6.89 -17.68
C PRO A 384 -5.48 -8.26 -17.56
N ASN A 385 -4.40 -8.30 -16.79
CA ASN A 385 -3.87 -9.57 -16.29
C ASN A 385 -4.75 -10.04 -15.13
N VAL A 386 -5.08 -11.34 -15.08
CA VAL A 386 -5.89 -11.94 -14.00
C VAL A 386 -5.17 -13.14 -13.41
N VAL A 387 -4.93 -13.08 -12.10
CA VAL A 387 -4.30 -14.14 -11.30
C VAL A 387 -5.39 -14.80 -10.47
N VAL A 388 -5.41 -16.14 -10.44
CA VAL A 388 -6.44 -16.94 -9.76
C VAL A 388 -5.78 -18.01 -8.91
N TRP A 389 -6.19 -18.11 -7.65
CA TRP A 389 -5.68 -19.06 -6.66
C TRP A 389 -6.79 -19.88 -6.05
N LEU A 390 -6.61 -21.20 -5.91
CA LEU A 390 -7.51 -22.01 -5.10
C LEU A 390 -7.36 -21.61 -3.62
N LYS A 391 -8.47 -21.45 -2.90
CA LYS A 391 -8.50 -21.13 -1.47
C LYS A 391 -9.24 -22.16 -0.62
N ALA A 392 -10.11 -22.98 -1.23
CA ALA A 392 -10.84 -24.04 -0.52
C ALA A 392 -11.12 -25.23 -1.43
N LEU A 393 -11.15 -26.43 -0.86
CA LEU A 393 -11.44 -27.70 -1.53
C LEU A 393 -12.31 -28.60 -0.65
N ASP A 394 -13.35 -29.21 -1.22
CA ASP A 394 -14.08 -30.39 -0.72
C ASP A 394 -14.12 -31.45 -1.84
N LEU A 395 -13.17 -32.37 -1.80
CA LEU A 395 -12.98 -33.40 -2.80
C LEU A 395 -13.28 -34.78 -2.22
N ALA A 396 -14.09 -35.56 -2.93
CA ALA A 396 -14.40 -36.93 -2.51
C ALA A 396 -13.14 -37.80 -2.39
N LYS A 397 -13.11 -38.68 -1.39
CA LYS A 397 -12.15 -39.80 -1.38
C LYS A 397 -12.53 -40.85 -2.42
N GLY A 398 -11.56 -41.68 -2.80
CA GLY A 398 -11.79 -42.86 -3.64
C GLY A 398 -11.75 -42.62 -5.15
N ALA A 399 -11.57 -41.38 -5.58
CA ALA A 399 -11.20 -41.02 -6.95
C ALA A 399 -10.11 -39.94 -6.89
N ASN A 400 -9.20 -39.93 -7.86
CA ASN A 400 -8.07 -39.02 -7.87
C ASN A 400 -8.53 -37.56 -7.77
N TRP A 401 -7.72 -36.75 -7.10
CA TRP A 401 -8.03 -35.36 -6.78
C TRP A 401 -7.51 -34.46 -7.89
N ARG A 402 -8.43 -34.05 -8.76
CA ARG A 402 -8.12 -33.25 -9.96
C ARG A 402 -8.94 -31.98 -9.99
N VAL A 403 -8.26 -30.86 -9.83
CA VAL A 403 -8.90 -29.55 -9.76
C VAL A 403 -8.01 -28.47 -10.35
N ARG A 404 -8.62 -27.50 -11.04
CA ARG A 404 -7.94 -26.27 -11.46
C ARG A 404 -8.84 -25.06 -11.33
N ALA A 405 -8.24 -23.90 -11.10
CA ALA A 405 -8.89 -22.60 -11.18
C ALA A 405 -8.17 -21.70 -12.18
N LEU A 406 -8.93 -21.04 -13.05
CA LEU A 406 -8.39 -20.15 -14.09
C LEU A 406 -9.37 -19.04 -14.46
N ALA A 407 -8.82 -17.93 -14.97
CA ALA A 407 -9.59 -16.91 -15.64
C ALA A 407 -9.81 -17.28 -17.11
N ARG A 408 -11.02 -17.02 -17.61
CA ARG A 408 -11.47 -17.23 -18.98
C ARG A 408 -12.09 -15.93 -19.50
N ASN A 409 -12.17 -15.80 -20.82
CA ASN A 409 -12.94 -14.74 -21.49
C ASN A 409 -12.63 -13.33 -20.93
N VAL A 410 -11.34 -13.04 -20.71
CA VAL A 410 -10.88 -11.78 -20.12
C VAL A 410 -11.02 -10.67 -21.15
N THR A 411 -11.78 -9.64 -20.79
CA THR A 411 -12.01 -8.41 -21.55
C THR A 411 -11.69 -7.20 -20.66
N ALA A 412 -11.70 -6.00 -21.23
CA ALA A 412 -11.50 -4.77 -20.47
C ALA A 412 -12.58 -4.57 -19.37
N ASP A 413 -13.79 -5.08 -19.59
CA ASP A 413 -14.94 -4.83 -18.71
C ASP A 413 -15.27 -6.01 -17.78
N LYS A 414 -14.83 -7.22 -18.11
CA LYS A 414 -15.18 -8.43 -17.36
C LYS A 414 -14.23 -9.60 -17.61
N PHE A 415 -14.32 -10.60 -16.76
CA PHE A 415 -13.77 -11.94 -16.99
C PHE A 415 -14.65 -13.01 -16.36
N GLU A 416 -14.38 -14.27 -16.67
CA GLU A 416 -15.00 -15.43 -16.02
C GLU A 416 -13.98 -16.16 -15.16
N LEU A 417 -14.28 -16.38 -13.89
CA LEU A 417 -13.53 -17.31 -13.04
C LEU A 417 -14.15 -18.68 -13.20
N SER A 418 -13.35 -19.67 -13.60
CA SER A 418 -13.78 -21.06 -13.69
C SER A 418 -12.99 -21.96 -12.74
N ILE A 419 -13.72 -22.76 -11.97
CA ILE A 419 -13.17 -23.85 -11.16
C ILE A 419 -13.63 -25.16 -11.80
N GLU A 420 -12.69 -26.05 -12.08
CA GLU A 420 -12.92 -27.22 -12.92
C GLU A 420 -12.36 -28.49 -12.29
N SER A 421 -13.10 -29.59 -12.44
CA SER A 421 -12.63 -30.96 -12.20
C SER A 421 -12.86 -31.83 -13.43
N TRP A 422 -12.15 -32.95 -13.54
CA TRP A 422 -12.25 -33.83 -14.70
C TRP A 422 -12.15 -35.31 -14.33
N SER A 423 -12.39 -36.18 -15.31
CA SER A 423 -12.42 -37.63 -15.12
C SER A 423 -13.50 -38.04 -14.09
N ASP A 424 -13.12 -38.87 -13.13
CA ASP A 424 -13.88 -39.44 -12.03
C ASP A 424 -13.84 -38.58 -10.75
N THR A 425 -13.14 -37.44 -10.77
CA THR A 425 -13.08 -36.54 -9.60
C THR A 425 -14.47 -35.99 -9.28
N ARG A 426 -14.91 -36.21 -8.04
CA ARG A 426 -16.10 -35.57 -7.48
C ARG A 426 -15.71 -34.40 -6.58
N LEU A 427 -15.94 -33.19 -7.07
CA LEU A 427 -15.71 -31.92 -6.36
C LEU A 427 -17.04 -31.44 -5.75
N PHE A 428 -17.21 -31.61 -4.43
CA PHE A 428 -18.41 -31.16 -3.72
C PHE A 428 -18.47 -29.65 -3.63
N SER A 429 -17.35 -29.01 -3.32
CA SER A 429 -17.21 -27.56 -3.35
C SER A 429 -15.75 -27.17 -3.53
N ALA A 430 -15.55 -25.94 -4.00
CA ALA A 430 -14.28 -25.27 -3.99
C ALA A 430 -14.51 -23.76 -3.87
N ALA A 431 -13.45 -23.05 -3.53
CA ALA A 431 -13.41 -21.61 -3.70
C ALA A 431 -12.07 -21.19 -4.29
N ALA A 432 -12.09 -20.08 -5.02
CA ALA A 432 -10.90 -19.43 -5.54
C ALA A 432 -10.95 -17.93 -5.33
N SER A 433 -9.79 -17.32 -5.06
CA SER A 433 -9.60 -15.88 -5.01
C SER A 433 -8.96 -15.40 -6.32
N TRP A 434 -9.14 -14.12 -6.64
CA TRP A 434 -8.53 -13.52 -7.82
C TRP A 434 -8.06 -12.09 -7.58
N VAL A 435 -7.06 -11.68 -8.37
CA VAL A 435 -6.65 -10.29 -8.56
C VAL A 435 -6.54 -9.98 -10.05
N ALA A 436 -7.10 -8.84 -10.46
CA ALA A 436 -6.93 -8.27 -11.79
C ALA A 436 -6.15 -6.95 -11.70
N TYR A 437 -5.29 -6.69 -12.67
CA TYR A 437 -4.50 -5.45 -12.73
C TYR A 437 -4.21 -5.04 -14.18
N PRO A 438 -3.92 -3.74 -14.45
CA PRO A 438 -3.76 -3.25 -15.81
C PRO A 438 -2.66 -4.00 -16.55
N LYS A 439 -2.95 -4.36 -17.81
CA LYS A 439 -1.95 -4.98 -18.67
C LYS A 439 -0.79 -4.01 -18.92
N GLY A 440 0.43 -4.49 -18.70
CA GLY A 440 1.65 -3.68 -18.82
C GLY A 440 1.90 -2.74 -17.65
N LYS A 441 1.23 -2.94 -16.50
CA LYS A 441 1.53 -2.19 -15.28
C LYS A 441 3.01 -2.34 -14.92
N GLU A 442 3.70 -1.21 -14.84
CA GLU A 442 5.10 -1.15 -14.42
C GLU A 442 5.27 -1.71 -13.00
N GLY A 443 6.38 -2.43 -12.79
CA GLY A 443 6.70 -3.05 -11.50
C GLY A 443 5.90 -4.32 -11.19
N VAL A 444 5.05 -4.82 -12.09
CA VAL A 444 4.19 -5.99 -11.83
C VAL A 444 4.23 -6.99 -12.98
N TYR A 445 4.55 -8.24 -12.66
CA TYR A 445 4.42 -9.37 -13.59
C TYR A 445 3.61 -10.49 -12.95
N SER A 446 2.98 -11.32 -13.77
CA SER A 446 2.28 -12.51 -13.31
C SER A 446 2.30 -13.59 -14.39
N GLY A 447 2.05 -14.83 -13.99
CA GLY A 447 1.98 -15.95 -14.91
C GLY A 447 1.51 -17.24 -14.25
N VAL A 448 1.41 -18.29 -15.07
CA VAL A 448 1.09 -19.64 -14.61
C VAL A 448 2.26 -20.54 -14.97
N VAL A 449 2.59 -21.45 -14.07
CA VAL A 449 3.58 -22.51 -14.28
C VAL A 449 2.96 -23.85 -13.95
N ASN A 450 3.28 -24.87 -14.72
CA ASN A 450 2.77 -26.22 -14.51
C ASN A 450 3.85 -27.26 -14.81
N SER A 451 3.86 -28.36 -14.07
CA SER A 451 4.76 -29.48 -14.37
C SER A 451 4.54 -30.06 -15.78
N LEU A 452 3.33 -29.94 -16.32
CA LEU A 452 2.99 -30.37 -17.68
C LEU A 452 3.65 -29.52 -18.78
N ASP A 453 4.24 -28.37 -18.44
CA ASP A 453 4.92 -27.51 -19.41
C ASP A 453 6.26 -28.11 -19.88
N TYR A 454 6.82 -29.08 -19.13
CA TYR A 454 8.11 -29.70 -19.45
C TYR A 454 8.15 -31.22 -19.27
N ARG A 455 7.13 -31.84 -18.64
CA ARG A 455 7.03 -33.31 -18.54
C ARG A 455 5.61 -33.81 -18.78
N THR A 456 5.48 -35.08 -19.14
CA THR A 456 4.18 -35.76 -19.16
C THR A 456 3.69 -36.06 -17.73
N TRP A 457 2.39 -36.31 -17.58
CA TRP A 457 1.77 -36.62 -16.28
C TRP A 457 2.26 -37.95 -15.68
N TYR A 458 2.78 -38.87 -16.50
CA TYR A 458 3.37 -40.15 -16.10
C TYR A 458 4.82 -40.27 -16.61
N PRO A 459 5.73 -40.89 -15.83
CA PRO A 459 5.56 -41.32 -14.44
C PRO A 459 5.34 -40.14 -13.48
N PRO A 460 4.66 -40.33 -12.33
CA PRO A 460 4.50 -39.28 -11.34
C PRO A 460 5.86 -38.88 -10.74
N SER A 461 5.97 -37.64 -10.25
CA SER A 461 7.21 -37.10 -9.68
C SER A 461 6.96 -36.41 -8.34
N GLN A 462 7.87 -36.64 -7.38
CA GLN A 462 7.86 -35.93 -6.09
C GLN A 462 8.36 -34.49 -6.23
N ASP A 463 9.40 -34.29 -7.04
CA ASP A 463 9.99 -32.99 -7.30
C ASP A 463 9.47 -32.45 -8.63
N ASN A 464 8.84 -31.28 -8.57
CA ASN A 464 8.34 -30.58 -9.74
C ASN A 464 8.68 -29.12 -9.61
N GLY A 465 9.41 -28.58 -10.58
CA GLY A 465 9.76 -27.17 -10.55
C GLY A 465 10.40 -26.71 -11.83
N GLY A 466 10.77 -25.44 -11.85
CA GLY A 466 11.42 -24.83 -12.99
C GLY A 466 11.84 -23.40 -12.69
N LYS A 467 12.34 -22.70 -13.71
CA LYS A 467 12.75 -21.30 -13.60
C LYS A 467 11.82 -20.41 -14.42
N VAL A 468 11.41 -19.30 -13.83
CA VAL A 468 10.72 -18.22 -14.52
C VAL A 468 11.69 -17.06 -14.70
N ARG A 469 11.70 -16.47 -15.91
CA ARG A 469 12.39 -15.21 -16.18
C ARG A 469 11.36 -14.10 -16.30
N PHE A 470 11.61 -12.97 -15.67
CA PHE A 470 10.77 -11.79 -15.84
C PHE A 470 10.94 -11.21 -17.25
N PRO A 471 9.89 -10.62 -17.84
CA PRO A 471 9.97 -9.98 -19.15
C PRO A 471 11.05 -8.88 -19.23
N LYS A 472 11.22 -8.12 -18.13
CA LYS A 472 12.31 -7.18 -17.91
C LYS A 472 12.78 -7.34 -16.47
N ALA A 473 14.10 -7.29 -16.26
CA ALA A 473 14.67 -7.34 -14.93
C ALA A 473 14.21 -6.13 -14.10
N TYR A 474 13.95 -6.37 -12.82
CA TYR A 474 13.66 -5.33 -11.84
C TYR A 474 14.93 -4.60 -11.43
N ASP A 475 14.79 -3.36 -10.95
CA ASP A 475 15.92 -2.60 -10.41
C ASP A 475 16.39 -3.16 -9.05
N LYS A 476 15.48 -3.83 -8.33
CA LYS A 476 15.72 -4.52 -7.05
C LYS A 476 15.09 -5.91 -7.06
N GLU A 477 15.51 -6.78 -6.14
CA GLU A 477 14.91 -8.10 -5.98
C GLU A 477 13.41 -7.96 -5.69
N PRO A 478 12.52 -8.48 -6.55
CA PRO A 478 11.09 -8.33 -6.36
C PRO A 478 10.57 -9.27 -5.28
N LYS A 479 9.38 -9.00 -4.78
CA LYS A 479 8.59 -9.97 -4.02
C LYS A 479 7.79 -10.83 -4.99
N VAL A 480 7.81 -12.14 -4.79
CA VAL A 480 7.06 -13.11 -5.62
C VAL A 480 6.12 -13.90 -4.73
N PHE A 481 4.85 -13.93 -5.13
CA PHE A 481 3.78 -14.65 -4.45
C PHE A 481 3.23 -15.71 -5.40
N ALA A 482 3.05 -16.93 -4.89
CA ALA A 482 2.53 -18.03 -5.68
C ALA A 482 1.63 -18.91 -4.82
N ALA A 483 0.55 -19.40 -5.41
CA ALA A 483 -0.34 -20.37 -4.78
C ALA A 483 -0.88 -21.35 -5.81
N ILE A 484 -1.40 -22.48 -5.31
CA ILE A 484 -1.86 -23.59 -6.13
C ILE A 484 -3.08 -23.15 -6.94
N ASN A 485 -3.00 -23.36 -8.26
CA ASN A 485 -4.14 -23.18 -9.17
C ASN A 485 -4.47 -24.45 -9.96
N TYR A 486 -3.62 -25.49 -9.87
CA TYR A 486 -3.80 -26.77 -10.55
C TYR A 486 -3.26 -27.90 -9.71
N LEU A 487 -4.02 -28.99 -9.60
CA LEU A 487 -3.65 -30.21 -8.89
C LEU A 487 -4.18 -31.46 -9.60
N ASP A 488 -3.33 -32.47 -9.78
CA ASP A 488 -3.69 -33.83 -10.17
C ASP A 488 -2.93 -34.84 -9.28
N MET A 489 -3.63 -35.38 -8.29
CA MET A 489 -3.06 -36.29 -7.29
C MET A 489 -3.83 -37.60 -7.17
N ASP A 490 -3.09 -38.67 -6.86
CA ASP A 490 -3.67 -39.96 -6.54
C ASP A 490 -4.43 -39.94 -5.22
N SER A 491 -5.59 -40.60 -5.17
CA SER A 491 -6.44 -40.63 -3.97
C SER A 491 -6.24 -41.85 -3.06
N ALA A 492 -5.46 -42.85 -3.49
CA ALA A 492 -5.14 -44.03 -2.67
C ALA A 492 -4.04 -43.74 -1.63
N ARG A 493 -3.47 -42.53 -1.67
CA ARG A 493 -2.39 -42.05 -0.80
C ARG A 493 -2.77 -40.70 -0.22
N ASN A 494 -2.13 -40.31 0.88
CA ASN A 494 -2.38 -39.02 1.51
C ASN A 494 -2.17 -37.87 0.52
N LEU A 495 -2.98 -36.82 0.61
CA LEU A 495 -2.78 -35.61 -0.17
C LEU A 495 -1.72 -34.75 0.53
N ARG A 496 -0.51 -34.72 -0.05
CA ARG A 496 0.60 -33.90 0.43
C ARG A 496 1.18 -33.12 -0.72
N VAL A 497 1.02 -31.81 -0.72
CA VAL A 497 1.54 -30.95 -1.79
C VAL A 497 1.95 -29.60 -1.24
N LYS A 498 3.04 -29.05 -1.77
CA LYS A 498 3.54 -27.73 -1.41
C LYS A 498 3.98 -26.97 -2.66
N GLY A 499 3.32 -25.83 -2.89
CA GLY A 499 3.69 -24.81 -3.84
C GLY A 499 4.54 -23.72 -3.20
N PHE A 500 5.70 -23.41 -3.76
CA PHE A 500 6.52 -22.28 -3.30
C PHE A 500 7.46 -21.77 -4.39
N VAL A 501 8.06 -20.61 -4.11
CA VAL A 501 9.12 -20.01 -4.94
C VAL A 501 10.35 -19.77 -4.07
N ASP A 502 11.52 -19.88 -4.67
CA ASP A 502 12.81 -19.54 -4.07
C ASP A 502 13.76 -18.98 -5.14
N THR A 503 15.00 -18.71 -4.74
CA THR A 503 16.06 -18.25 -5.65
C THR A 503 15.60 -17.02 -6.46
N VAL A 504 14.91 -16.09 -5.80
CA VAL A 504 14.40 -14.87 -6.43
C VAL A 504 15.58 -13.93 -6.63
N ASP A 505 15.74 -13.43 -7.85
CA ASP A 505 16.65 -12.36 -8.19
C ASP A 505 15.94 -11.32 -9.06
N ASN A 506 16.64 -10.26 -9.45
CA ASN A 506 16.06 -9.20 -10.27
C ASN A 506 15.54 -9.70 -11.64
N GLY A 507 16.05 -10.82 -12.16
CA GLY A 507 15.73 -11.36 -13.48
C GLY A 507 14.76 -12.55 -13.48
N GLY A 508 14.49 -13.17 -12.34
CA GLY A 508 13.60 -14.32 -12.26
C GLY A 508 13.50 -14.97 -10.88
N PHE A 509 12.95 -16.18 -10.87
CA PHE A 509 12.84 -17.03 -9.68
C PHE A 509 12.74 -18.50 -10.06
N ALA A 510 12.94 -19.39 -9.09
CA ALA A 510 12.61 -20.81 -9.22
C ALA A 510 11.28 -21.12 -8.52
N TRP A 511 10.47 -21.97 -9.13
CA TRP A 511 9.17 -22.40 -8.61
C TRP A 511 9.15 -23.90 -8.35
N HIS A 512 8.33 -24.32 -7.39
CA HIS A 512 8.23 -25.70 -6.94
C HIS A 512 6.78 -26.07 -6.62
N ALA A 513 6.32 -27.24 -7.06
CA ALA A 513 5.04 -27.85 -6.71
C ALA A 513 5.30 -29.30 -6.28
N ASN A 514 5.90 -29.48 -5.11
CA ASN A 514 6.47 -30.76 -4.69
C ASN A 514 5.47 -31.56 -3.84
N THR A 515 5.65 -32.87 -3.82
CA THR A 515 4.98 -33.80 -2.89
C THR A 515 6.02 -34.59 -2.10
N TRP A 516 5.61 -35.35 -1.08
CA TRP A 516 6.52 -36.12 -0.22
C TRP A 516 5.84 -37.35 0.40
N GLY A 517 6.65 -38.22 1.02
CA GLY A 517 6.17 -39.44 1.65
C GLY A 517 5.67 -40.45 0.62
N ASP A 518 4.50 -41.04 0.87
CA ASP A 518 3.85 -42.00 -0.03
C ASP A 518 2.89 -41.34 -1.04
N SER A 519 2.80 -40.01 -1.05
CA SER A 519 1.92 -39.26 -1.94
C SER A 519 2.37 -39.35 -3.40
N VAL A 520 1.40 -39.39 -4.31
CA VAL A 520 1.63 -39.53 -5.76
C VAL A 520 1.05 -38.32 -6.48
N LEU A 521 1.93 -37.49 -7.04
CA LEU A 521 1.59 -36.27 -7.77
C LEU A 521 1.82 -36.49 -9.28
N TYR A 522 0.72 -36.54 -10.04
CA TYR A 522 0.78 -36.63 -11.50
C TYR A 522 1.10 -35.26 -12.11
N SER A 523 0.53 -34.18 -11.58
CA SER A 523 0.90 -32.82 -11.94
C SER A 523 0.47 -31.78 -10.89
N GLY A 524 1.30 -30.75 -10.73
CA GLY A 524 1.00 -29.54 -9.95
C GLY A 524 1.28 -28.27 -10.74
N GLY A 525 0.53 -27.21 -10.44
CA GLY A 525 0.73 -25.90 -11.04
C GLY A 525 0.44 -24.75 -10.08
N LEU A 526 1.17 -23.66 -10.28
CA LEU A 526 1.04 -22.43 -9.50
C LEU A 526 0.68 -21.26 -10.43
N ASN A 527 -0.18 -20.38 -9.94
CA ASN A 527 -0.33 -19.04 -10.50
C ASN A 527 0.46 -18.08 -9.61
N TRP A 528 1.23 -17.17 -10.20
CA TRP A 528 2.16 -16.31 -9.49
C TRP A 528 2.02 -14.85 -9.89
N ILE A 529 2.40 -13.95 -8.98
CA ILE A 529 2.48 -12.50 -9.20
C ILE A 529 3.71 -11.95 -8.48
N SER A 530 4.38 -10.98 -9.10
CA SER A 530 5.58 -10.32 -8.58
C SER A 530 5.43 -8.81 -8.52
N PHE A 531 6.12 -8.19 -7.56
CA PHE A 531 6.16 -6.74 -7.34
C PHE A 531 7.59 -6.31 -7.07
N GLY A 532 8.10 -5.30 -7.78
CA GLY A 532 9.47 -4.82 -7.60
C GLY A 532 9.74 -3.49 -8.25
#